data_AF-A0A950XGK4-F1
#
_entry.id   AF-A0A950XGK4-F1
#
_cell.length_a   1.000
_cell.length_b   1.000
_cell.length_c   1.000
_cell.angle_alpha   90.00
_cell.angle_beta   90.00
_cell.angle_gamma   90.00
#
_symmetry.space_group_name_H-M   'P 1'
#
loop_
_entity.id
_entity.type
_entity.pdbx_description
1 polymer ?
#
loop_
_entity_poly.entity_id
_entity_poly.type
_entity_poly.pdbx_seq_one_letter_code
_entity_poly.pdbx_strand_id
1 'polypeptide(L)' 'FLARGRALLGNRDFALPDDVRAIAPHALRHRIGFNYRLAAEGISADRVIDGLVAAVPAP' A
#
# COMPACT_ATOMS: atom_id res chain seq x y z
N PHE A 1 2.90 0.72 -12.43
CA PHE A 1 2.68 -0.50 -13.24
C PHE A 1 1.97 -1.62 -12.47
N LEU A 2 2.31 -1.91 -11.21
CA LEU A 2 1.69 -2.99 -10.42
C LEU A 2 0.14 -2.92 -10.37
N ALA A 3 -0.45 -1.75 -10.08
CA ALA A 3 -1.91 -1.60 -10.03
C ALA A 3 -2.56 -1.83 -11.41
N ARG A 4 -1.91 -1.38 -12.49
CA ARG A 4 -2.39 -1.64 -13.87
C ARG A 4 -2.27 -3.12 -14.24
N GLY A 5 -1.21 -3.80 -13.80
CA GLY A 5 -1.07 -5.25 -13.96
C GLY A 5 -2.18 -6.01 -13.25
N ARG A 6 -2.52 -5.60 -12.02
CA ARG A 6 -3.65 -6.17 -11.27
C ARG A 6 -5.00 -5.94 -11.98
N ALA A 7 -5.22 -4.73 -12.51
CA ALA A 7 -6.41 -4.43 -13.29
C ALA A 7 -6.52 -5.30 -14.54
N LEU A 8 -5.42 -5.48 -15.28
CA LEU A 8 -5.35 -6.33 -16.47
C LEU A 8 -5.66 -7.79 -16.14
N LEU A 9 -5.12 -8.32 -15.05
CA LEU A 9 -5.45 -9.67 -14.56
C LEU A 9 -6.93 -9.80 -14.15
N GLY A 10 -7.56 -8.69 -13.76
CA GLY A 10 -8.99 -8.59 -13.49
C GLY A 10 -9.85 -8.25 -14.71
N ASN A 11 -9.32 -8.43 -15.93
CA ASN A 11 -9.99 -8.14 -17.20
C ASN A 11 -10.49 -6.68 -17.33
N ARG A 12 -9.75 -5.73 -16.75
CA ARG A 12 -9.99 -4.29 -16.84
C ARG A 12 -8.80 -3.61 -17.50
N ASP A 13 -9.07 -2.62 -18.34
CA ASP A 13 -8.08 -1.82 -19.06
C ASP A 13 -7.59 -0.59 -18.26
N PHE A 14 -8.30 -0.22 -17.19
CA PHE A 14 -7.91 0.85 -16.27
C PHE A 14 -7.83 0.37 -14.81
N ALA A 15 -6.96 1.01 -14.04
CA ALA A 15 -6.81 0.75 -12.61
C ALA A 15 -7.87 1.51 -11.81
N LEU A 16 -8.46 0.82 -10.83
CA LEU A 16 -9.33 1.40 -9.81
C LEU A 16 -8.52 1.79 -8.57
N PRO A 17 -9.04 2.69 -7.70
CA PRO A 17 -8.44 2.97 -6.40
C PRO A 17 -8.16 1.71 -5.58
N ASP A 18 -9.05 0.72 -5.65
CA ASP A 18 -8.88 -0.58 -4.96
C ASP A 18 -7.68 -1.38 -5.44
N ASP A 19 -7.30 -1.26 -6.72
CA ASP A 19 -6.11 -1.94 -7.22
C ASP A 19 -4.84 -1.34 -6.61
N VAL A 20 -4.82 -0.01 -6.46
CA VAL A 20 -3.73 0.71 -5.79
C VAL A 20 -3.69 0.34 -4.30
N ARG A 21 -4.85 0.29 -3.66
CA ARG A 21 -5.00 -0.08 -2.25
C ARG A 21 -4.46 -1.48 -1.98
N ALA A 22 -4.81 -2.45 -2.83
CA ALA A 22 -4.40 -3.84 -2.70
C ALA A 22 -2.88 -4.06 -2.90
N ILE A 23 -2.22 -3.27 -3.75
CA ILE A 23 -0.77 -3.43 -3.98
C ILE A 23 0.09 -2.61 -3.01
N ALA A 24 -0.49 -1.66 -2.28
CA ALA A 24 0.27 -0.68 -1.48
C ALA A 24 1.21 -1.32 -0.44
N PRO A 25 0.79 -2.32 0.36
CA PRO A 25 1.70 -2.98 1.31
C PRO A 25 2.92 -3.59 0.61
N HIS A 26 2.69 -4.33 -0.47
CA HIS A 26 3.75 -5.00 -1.22
C HIS A 26 4.70 -4.03 -1.92
N ALA A 27 4.19 -2.90 -2.41
CA ALA A 27 5.00 -1.90 -3.10
C ALA A 27 5.82 -1.02 -2.14
N LEU A 28 5.32 -0.78 -0.92
CA LEU A 28 5.85 0.22 0.00
C LEU A 28 6.59 -0.36 1.22
N ARG A 29 6.37 -1.63 1.60
CA ARG A 29 6.95 -2.25 2.82
C ARG A 29 8.47 -2.15 2.95
N HIS A 30 9.19 -2.10 1.83
CA HIS A 30 10.65 -2.00 1.79
C HIS A 30 11.14 -0.60 1.37
N ARG A 31 10.22 0.37 1.23
CA ARG A 31 10.51 1.74 0.80
C ARG A 31 10.31 2.77 1.91
N ILE A 32 9.97 2.33 3.11
CA ILE A 32 9.75 3.18 4.27
C ILE A 32 10.91 2.96 5.25
N GLY A 33 11.56 4.05 5.65
CA GLY A 33 12.59 4.04 6.68
C GLY A 33 11.98 4.14 8.07
N PHE A 34 12.45 3.31 9.01
CA PHE A 34 12.06 3.35 10.40
C PHE A 34 13.05 4.16 11.23
N ASN A 35 12.52 5.00 12.12
CA ASN A 35 13.32 5.53 13.22
C ASN A 35 13.28 4.54 14.41
N TYR A 36 14.25 4.68 15.32
CA TYR A 36 14.42 3.76 16.45
C TYR A 36 13.19 3.65 17.34
N ARG A 37 12.43 4.75 17.54
CA ARG A 37 11.22 4.75 18.37
C ARG A 37 10.17 3.78 17.85
N LEU A 38 9.92 3.78 16.54
CA LEU A 38 8.93 2.88 15.94
C LEU A 38 9.32 1.40 16.05
N ALA A 39 10.62 1.10 15.95
CA ALA A 39 11.13 -0.27 16.16
C ALA A 39 10.96 -0.72 17.62
N ALA A 40 11.23 0.18 18.58
CA ALA A 40 11.05 -0.09 20.01
C ALA A 40 9.58 -0.30 20.41
N GLU A 41 8.65 0.38 19.73
CA GLU A 41 7.20 0.23 19.93
C GLU A 41 6.60 -1.00 19.20
N GLY A 42 7.42 -1.78 18.48
CA GLY A 42 6.98 -2.97 17.77
C GLY A 42 6.05 -2.68 16.58
N ILE A 43 6.12 -1.46 16.03
CA ILE A 43 5.27 -1.04 14.91
C ILE A 43 5.85 -1.57 13.60
N SER A 44 5.08 -2.37 12.88
CA SER A 44 5.48 -2.92 11.57
C SER A 44 5.21 -1.95 10.41
N ALA A 45 5.94 -2.11 9.31
CA ALA A 45 5.71 -1.40 8.04
C ALA A 45 4.31 -1.58 7.51
N ASP A 46 3.79 -2.80 7.58
CA ASP A 46 2.44 -3.10 7.09
C ASP A 46 1.41 -2.28 7.86
N ARG A 47 1.53 -2.20 9.19
CA ARG A 47 0.60 -1.41 10.03
C ARG A 47 0.62 0.08 9.70
N VAL A 48 1.80 0.63 9.43
CA VAL A 48 1.95 2.04 9.02
C VAL A 48 1.35 2.28 7.65
N ILE A 49 1.63 1.38 6.70
CA ILE A 49 1.11 1.49 5.33
C ILE A 49 -0.41 1.39 5.33
N ASP A 50 -0.99 0.45 6.07
CA ASP A 50 -2.44 0.27 6.17
C ASP A 50 -3.10 1.54 6.72
N GLY A 51 -2.53 2.14 7.77
CA GLY A 51 -3.03 3.39 8.34
C GLY A 51 -2.94 4.56 7.35
N LEU A 52 -1.82 4.70 6.64
CA LEU A 52 -1.64 5.75 5.62
C LEU A 52 -2.64 5.61 4.48
N VAL A 53 -2.81 4.39 3.98
CA VAL A 53 -3.74 4.09 2.90
C VAL A 53 -5.17 4.35 3.34
N ALA A 54 -5.56 3.94 4.55
CA ALA A 54 -6.88 4.19 5.12
C ALA A 54 -7.20 5.68 5.31
N ALA A 55 -6.20 6.51 5.60
CA ALA A 55 -6.36 7.95 5.79
C ALA A 55 -6.70 8.71 4.50
N VAL A 56 -6.45 8.13 3.33
CA VAL A 56 -6.78 8.74 2.03
C VAL A 56 -8.16 8.24 1.59
N PRO A 57 -9.18 9.12 1.46
CA PRO A 57 -10.49 8.72 0.96
C PRO A 57 -10.40 8.31 -0.52
N ALA A 58 -11.18 7.30 -0.91
CA ALA A 58 -11.35 6.98 -2.32
C ALA A 58 -12.28 8.03 -2.97
N PRO A 59 -12.02 8.41 -4.24
CA PRO A 59 -12.89 9.30 -5.01
C PRO A 59 -14.23 8.65 -5.39
#